data_AF-A0A9D2TT32-F1
#
_entry.id   AF-A0A9D2TT32-F1
#
_cell.length_a   1.000
_cell.length_b   1.000
_cell.length_c   1.000
_cell.angle_alpha   90.00
_cell.angle_beta   90.00
_cell.angle_gamma   90.00
#
_symmetry.space_group_name_H-M   'P 1'
#
loop_
_entity.id
_entity.type
_entity.pdbx_description
1 polymer ?
#
loop_
_entity_poly.entity_id
_entity_poly.type
_entity_poly.pdbx_seq_one_letter_code
_entity_poly.pdbx_strand_id
1 'polypeptide(L)'
;MKKQVLRPGIKKPESGRRIGSGPARLLPVFCIILLLAGCGYGAADTAAQTEETLSREEDETERTLDPAGADEGIGSAFGSVEEQLSDGTSILNYYRRALRLRNENPEIARGTARKVEALCKEQYAAVLKTWGDSSIVIVYNISDEEAEIDLKEGGLEEMEIRGSLTLNGEEIGRTQDVICMPGQSVCILK
;
A
#
# COMPACT_ATOMS: atom_id res chain seq x y z
N MET A 1 40.80 -34.81 -9.76
CA MET A 1 41.06 -34.13 -8.47
C MET A 1 41.73 -32.78 -8.72
N LYS A 2 41.01 -31.68 -8.56
CA LYS A 2 41.58 -30.34 -8.39
C LYS A 2 40.81 -29.67 -7.24
N LYS A 3 41.51 -29.45 -6.12
CA LYS A 3 40.99 -28.78 -4.93
C LYS A 3 40.88 -27.29 -5.24
N GLN A 4 39.69 -26.72 -5.10
CA GLN A 4 39.49 -25.28 -5.19
C GLN A 4 39.76 -24.66 -3.81
N VAL A 5 40.64 -23.69 -3.81
CA VAL A 5 41.15 -22.97 -2.64
C VAL A 5 40.05 -22.07 -2.08
N LEU A 6 39.63 -22.32 -0.83
CA LEU A 6 38.73 -21.46 -0.07
C LEU A 6 39.44 -20.14 0.29
N ARG A 7 38.84 -19.00 -0.05
CA ARG A 7 39.18 -17.70 0.54
C ARG A 7 38.47 -17.57 1.90
N PRO A 8 39.16 -17.16 2.99
CA PRO A 8 38.54 -16.98 4.29
C PRO A 8 37.93 -15.57 4.39
N GLY A 9 36.78 -15.46 5.05
CA GLY A 9 36.28 -14.19 5.58
C GLY A 9 35.07 -13.58 4.87
N ILE A 10 33.92 -14.26 4.90
CA ILE A 10 32.62 -13.58 4.86
C ILE A 10 31.88 -14.03 6.12
N LYS A 11 31.73 -13.12 7.09
CA LYS A 11 30.88 -13.35 8.26
C LYS A 11 29.44 -13.48 7.75
N LYS A 12 28.75 -14.54 8.18
CA LYS A 12 27.29 -14.72 8.03
C LYS A 12 26.60 -13.45 8.57
N PRO A 13 25.66 -12.82 7.86
CA PRO A 13 24.83 -11.79 8.47
C PRO A 13 24.03 -12.46 9.59
N GLU A 14 24.20 -11.95 10.79
CA GLU A 14 23.53 -12.42 12.00
C GLU A 14 22.02 -12.33 11.81
N SER A 15 21.37 -13.47 12.01
CA SER A 15 19.93 -13.55 12.24
C SER A 15 19.58 -12.76 13.49
N GLY A 16 18.63 -11.85 13.38
CA GLY A 16 17.94 -11.29 14.56
C GLY A 16 18.06 -9.79 14.69
N ARG A 17 17.34 -9.06 13.84
CA ARG A 17 16.67 -7.84 14.30
C ARG A 17 15.19 -8.06 14.08
N ARG A 18 14.47 -8.40 15.16
CA ARG A 18 13.02 -8.45 15.16
C ARG A 18 12.55 -7.09 14.65
N ILE A 19 12.02 -7.08 13.43
CA ILE A 19 11.26 -5.95 12.91
C ILE A 19 10.06 -5.86 13.84
N GLY A 20 10.11 -4.89 14.75
CA GLY A 20 8.98 -4.52 15.59
C GLY A 20 7.76 -4.25 14.70
N SER A 21 6.58 -4.47 15.25
CA SER A 21 5.29 -4.18 14.62
C SER A 21 5.18 -2.69 14.28
N GLY A 22 5.75 -2.30 13.15
CA GLY A 22 5.67 -0.94 12.63
C GLY A 22 4.34 -0.69 11.91
N PRO A 23 3.99 0.58 11.67
CA PRO A 23 2.76 1.00 10.99
C PRO A 23 2.65 0.49 9.54
N ALA A 24 3.73 -0.09 8.98
CA ALA A 24 3.75 -0.73 7.67
C ALA A 24 2.70 -1.84 7.50
N ARG A 25 2.34 -2.54 8.59
CA ARG A 25 1.31 -3.60 8.56
C ARG A 25 -0.11 -3.09 8.31
N LEU A 26 -0.36 -1.78 8.45
CA LEU A 26 -1.68 -1.17 8.23
C LEU A 26 -1.88 -0.61 6.81
N LEU A 27 -0.83 -0.47 6.00
CA LEU A 27 -0.94 0.09 4.64
C LEU A 27 -1.89 -0.70 3.71
N PRO A 28 -1.83 -2.05 3.62
CA PRO A 28 -2.77 -2.77 2.78
C PRO A 28 -4.21 -2.63 3.29
N VAL A 29 -4.41 -2.56 4.61
CA VAL A 29 -5.74 -2.40 5.24
C VAL A 29 -6.35 -1.03 4.97
N PHE A 30 -5.56 0.05 5.01
CA PHE A 30 -6.05 1.39 4.65
C PHE A 30 -6.33 1.54 3.15
N CYS A 31 -5.54 0.89 2.29
CA CYS A 31 -5.81 0.88 0.86
C CYS A 31 -7.11 0.11 0.53
N ILE A 32 -7.40 -0.98 1.23
CA ILE A 32 -8.70 -1.67 1.16
C ILE A 32 -9.85 -0.72 1.51
N ILE A 33 -9.73 0.10 2.56
CA ILE A 33 -10.75 1.09 2.92
C ILE A 33 -10.90 2.15 1.81
N LEU A 34 -9.81 2.65 1.25
CA LEU A 34 -9.86 3.68 0.20
C LEU A 34 -10.41 3.16 -1.15
N LEU A 35 -10.25 1.86 -1.41
CA LEU A 35 -10.75 1.18 -2.62
C LEU A 35 -12.17 0.61 -2.45
N LEU A 36 -12.63 0.34 -1.23
CA LEU A 36 -13.96 -0.20 -0.96
C LEU A 36 -14.96 0.83 -0.42
N ALA A 37 -14.52 1.85 0.32
CA ALA A 37 -15.41 2.86 0.89
C ALA A 37 -15.68 3.99 -0.12
N GLY A 38 -16.85 3.89 -0.77
CA GLY A 38 -17.53 5.02 -1.42
C GLY A 38 -18.22 5.96 -0.43
N CYS A 39 -17.70 6.14 0.79
CA CYS A 39 -18.29 7.08 1.76
C CYS A 39 -17.66 8.46 1.58
N GLY A 40 -18.49 9.41 1.17
CA GLY A 40 -18.10 10.78 0.89
C GLY A 40 -17.47 11.47 2.08
N TYR A 41 -16.38 12.19 1.83
CA TYR A 41 -16.06 13.36 2.64
C TYR A 41 -17.06 14.45 2.27
N GLY A 42 -18.20 14.47 2.98
CA GLY A 42 -19.06 15.63 3.03
C GLY A 42 -18.29 16.76 3.68
N ALA A 43 -18.20 17.89 2.98
CA ALA A 43 -17.79 19.15 3.56
C ALA A 43 -18.75 19.48 4.71
N ALA A 44 -18.28 19.40 5.94
CA ALA A 44 -18.95 19.96 7.10
C ALA A 44 -18.20 21.22 7.48
N ASP A 45 -18.75 22.37 7.04
CA ASP A 45 -18.52 23.65 7.67
C ASP A 45 -18.89 23.55 9.14
N THR A 46 -17.95 23.80 10.03
CA THR A 46 -18.26 24.34 11.35
C THR A 46 -17.09 25.23 11.77
N ALA A 47 -17.20 26.51 11.42
CA ALA A 47 -16.43 27.56 12.04
C ALA A 47 -16.92 27.74 13.49
N ALA A 48 -16.04 27.47 14.45
CA ALA A 48 -16.16 28.00 15.80
C ALA A 48 -14.74 28.34 16.28
N GLN A 49 -14.57 29.62 16.58
CA GLN A 49 -13.32 30.25 16.96
C GLN A 49 -12.84 29.77 18.33
N THR A 50 -11.59 29.35 18.39
CA THR A 50 -10.76 29.46 19.59
C THR A 50 -9.38 29.90 19.10
N GLU A 51 -9.13 31.21 19.13
CA GLU A 51 -7.78 31.74 18.92
C GLU A 51 -6.97 31.48 20.20
N GLU A 52 -6.33 30.31 20.26
CA GLU A 52 -5.17 30.11 21.12
C GLU A 52 -3.97 30.61 20.33
N THR A 53 -3.35 31.68 20.81
CA THR A 53 -2.17 32.30 20.20
C THR A 53 -1.02 31.30 20.16
N LEU A 54 -0.86 30.63 19.03
CA LEU A 54 0.27 29.74 18.74
C LEU A 54 1.51 30.62 18.51
N SER A 55 2.37 30.75 19.52
CA SER A 55 3.69 31.37 19.34
C SER A 55 4.55 30.45 18.47
N ARG A 56 4.80 30.88 17.23
CA ARG A 56 5.66 30.18 16.27
C ARG A 56 7.11 30.49 16.61
N GLU A 57 7.74 29.60 17.37
CA GLU A 57 9.19 29.61 17.54
C GLU A 57 9.79 28.71 16.44
N GLU A 58 10.63 29.31 15.60
CA GLU A 58 11.34 28.62 14.51
C GLU A 58 12.81 28.50 14.91
N ASP A 59 13.33 27.27 14.92
CA ASP A 59 14.79 27.05 14.92
C ASP A 59 15.35 27.17 13.50
N GLU A 60 16.67 27.41 13.37
CA GLU A 60 17.41 27.53 12.10
C GLU A 60 17.28 26.32 11.13
N THR A 61 16.51 25.30 11.50
CA THR A 61 16.27 24.07 10.72
C THR A 61 14.85 23.96 10.12
N GLU A 62 14.05 25.03 10.12
CA GLU A 62 12.67 25.05 9.57
C GLU A 62 11.78 23.91 10.10
N ARG A 63 11.97 23.53 11.37
CA ARG A 63 11.15 22.49 12.02
C ARG A 63 10.13 23.13 12.95
N THR A 64 8.87 22.67 12.82
CA THR A 64 7.83 22.96 13.79
C THR A 64 8.20 22.34 15.13
N LEU A 65 8.21 23.13 16.19
CA LEU A 65 8.39 22.63 17.54
C LEU A 65 7.18 21.84 18.01
N ASP A 66 7.42 20.84 18.84
CA ASP A 66 6.35 20.09 19.48
C ASP A 66 5.58 21.01 20.45
N PRO A 67 4.24 20.86 20.54
CA PRO A 67 3.44 21.64 21.47
C PRO A 67 3.84 21.38 22.93
N ALA A 68 3.59 22.36 23.81
CA ALA A 68 3.92 22.24 25.22
C ALA A 68 3.23 21.02 25.87
N GLY A 69 4.04 20.15 26.49
CA GLY A 69 3.56 18.90 27.10
C GLY A 69 3.52 17.69 26.16
N ALA A 70 4.08 17.78 24.95
CA ALA A 70 4.31 16.62 24.09
C ALA A 70 5.33 15.66 24.72
N ASP A 71 5.11 14.36 24.53
CA ASP A 71 6.04 13.32 24.94
C ASP A 71 7.36 13.44 24.15
N GLU A 72 8.47 13.62 24.86
CA GLU A 72 9.79 13.74 24.24
C GLU A 72 10.20 12.46 23.50
N GLY A 73 10.73 12.61 22.30
CA GLY A 73 11.26 11.50 21.49
C GLY A 73 10.22 10.77 20.64
N ILE A 74 8.96 11.22 20.62
CA ILE A 74 7.94 10.72 19.68
C ILE A 74 8.00 11.52 18.39
N GLY A 75 8.86 11.08 17.46
CA GLY A 75 8.95 11.65 16.11
C GLY A 75 7.98 11.02 15.11
N SER A 76 7.71 11.73 14.01
CA SER A 76 7.08 11.13 12.83
C SER A 76 7.91 9.93 12.33
N ALA A 77 7.24 8.82 12.04
CA ALA A 77 7.89 7.63 11.46
C ALA A 77 8.35 7.83 10.00
N PHE A 78 7.94 8.93 9.36
CA PHE A 78 8.25 9.25 7.97
C PHE A 78 8.92 10.61 7.85
N GLY A 79 9.74 10.76 6.79
CA GLY A 79 10.39 12.03 6.45
C GLY A 79 9.40 13.13 6.09
N SER A 80 9.95 14.32 5.87
CA SER A 80 9.21 15.50 5.41
C SER A 80 8.46 15.25 4.09
N VAL A 81 7.51 16.12 3.77
CA VAL A 81 6.77 16.05 2.51
C VAL A 81 7.72 16.14 1.31
N GLU A 82 8.72 17.02 1.36
CA GLU A 82 9.69 17.20 0.28
C GLU A 82 10.51 15.92 0.04
N GLU A 83 11.04 15.31 1.10
CA GLU A 83 11.74 14.02 1.02
C GLU A 83 10.86 12.93 0.40
N GLN A 84 9.61 12.81 0.88
CA GLN A 84 8.67 11.82 0.37
C GLN A 84 8.23 12.08 -1.08
N LEU A 85 8.17 13.34 -1.52
CA LEU A 85 7.86 13.66 -2.92
C LEU A 85 8.95 13.15 -3.86
N SER A 86 10.22 13.24 -3.44
CA SER A 86 11.38 12.78 -4.20
C SER A 86 11.55 11.25 -4.20
N ASP A 87 11.13 10.57 -3.12
CA ASP A 87 11.19 9.12 -3.01
C ASP A 87 9.98 8.44 -3.68
N GLY A 88 10.20 7.76 -4.80
CA GLY A 88 9.14 7.07 -5.55
C GLY A 88 8.47 5.91 -4.79
N THR A 89 9.12 5.34 -3.79
CA THR A 89 8.59 4.27 -2.93
C THR A 89 7.99 4.79 -1.62
N SER A 90 7.93 6.12 -1.45
CA SER A 90 7.37 6.72 -0.25
C SER A 90 5.88 6.40 -0.08
N ILE A 91 5.40 6.45 1.16
CA ILE A 91 3.99 6.30 1.49
C ILE A 91 3.12 7.35 0.76
N LEU A 92 3.60 8.58 0.64
CA LEU A 92 2.92 9.63 -0.13
C LEU A 92 2.75 9.24 -1.59
N ASN A 93 3.81 8.76 -2.23
CA ASN A 93 3.75 8.34 -3.64
C ASN A 93 2.97 7.03 -3.82
N TYR A 94 2.94 6.14 -2.83
CA TYR A 94 2.03 4.98 -2.79
C TYR A 94 0.56 5.42 -2.87
N TYR A 95 0.11 6.33 -1.99
CA TYR A 95 -1.27 6.83 -2.03
C TYR A 95 -1.58 7.64 -3.29
N ARG A 96 -0.61 8.41 -3.81
CA ARG A 96 -0.78 9.12 -5.08
C ARG A 96 -1.02 8.15 -6.24
N ARG A 97 -0.30 7.02 -6.30
CA ARG A 97 -0.55 5.95 -7.29
C ARG A 97 -1.95 5.35 -7.10
N ALA A 98 -2.35 5.04 -5.87
CA ALA A 98 -3.68 4.50 -5.58
C ALA A 98 -4.81 5.45 -6.02
N LEU A 99 -4.67 6.75 -5.75
CA LEU A 99 -5.63 7.78 -6.18
C LEU A 99 -5.72 7.90 -7.70
N ARG A 100 -4.59 7.83 -8.42
CA ARG A 100 -4.58 7.81 -9.89
C ARG A 100 -5.37 6.62 -10.42
N LEU A 101 -5.11 5.41 -9.92
CA LEU A 101 -5.83 4.20 -10.30
C LEU A 101 -7.34 4.32 -10.04
N ARG A 102 -7.73 4.86 -8.89
CA ARG A 102 -9.14 5.10 -8.54
C ARG A 102 -9.81 6.14 -9.45
N ASN A 103 -9.08 7.16 -9.90
CA ASN A 103 -9.62 8.20 -10.78
C ASN A 103 -9.72 7.73 -12.24
N GLU A 104 -8.78 6.90 -12.69
CA GLU A 104 -8.79 6.28 -14.02
C GLU A 104 -9.86 5.20 -14.16
N ASN A 105 -10.25 4.56 -13.05
CA ASN A 105 -11.20 3.45 -13.02
C ASN A 105 -12.40 3.76 -12.09
N PRO A 106 -13.49 4.35 -12.62
CA PRO A 106 -14.64 4.76 -11.81
C PRO A 106 -15.32 3.60 -11.08
N GLU A 107 -15.14 2.36 -11.56
CA GLU A 107 -15.62 1.12 -10.93
C GLU A 107 -15.06 0.96 -9.51
N ILE A 108 -13.82 1.40 -9.28
CA ILE A 108 -13.18 1.34 -7.96
C ILE A 108 -13.88 2.29 -6.98
N ALA A 109 -14.26 3.49 -7.40
CA ALA A 109 -14.90 4.45 -6.51
C ALA A 109 -16.40 4.18 -6.31
N ARG A 110 -17.09 3.77 -7.38
CA ARG A 110 -18.57 3.78 -7.45
C ARG A 110 -19.19 2.39 -7.65
N GLY A 111 -18.40 1.41 -8.05
CA GLY A 111 -18.89 0.08 -8.37
C GLY A 111 -19.39 -0.70 -7.15
N THR A 112 -20.37 -1.56 -7.40
CA THR A 112 -20.91 -2.49 -6.41
C THR A 112 -19.94 -3.63 -6.21
N ALA A 113 -19.56 -3.91 -4.96
CA ALA A 113 -18.58 -4.92 -4.61
C ALA A 113 -19.20 -6.31 -4.44
N ARG A 114 -18.56 -7.33 -5.00
CA ARG A 114 -18.83 -8.76 -4.77
C ARG A 114 -17.49 -9.48 -4.53
N LYS A 115 -17.45 -10.38 -3.56
CA LYS A 115 -16.28 -11.26 -3.35
C LYS A 115 -16.18 -12.30 -4.45
N VAL A 116 -14.97 -12.55 -4.93
CA VAL A 116 -14.67 -13.73 -5.74
C VAL A 116 -14.27 -14.83 -4.77
N GLU A 117 -15.24 -15.57 -4.26
CA GLU A 117 -15.05 -16.53 -3.15
C GLU A 117 -13.93 -17.54 -3.42
N ALA A 118 -13.77 -18.00 -4.66
CA ALA A 118 -12.70 -18.92 -5.06
C ALA A 118 -11.29 -18.35 -4.82
N LEU A 119 -11.14 -17.02 -4.88
CA LEU A 119 -9.88 -16.31 -4.68
C LEU A 119 -9.83 -15.59 -3.32
N CYS A 120 -10.65 -16.00 -2.36
CA CYS A 120 -10.60 -15.51 -0.97
C CYS A 120 -10.06 -16.59 -0.05
N LYS A 121 -8.74 -16.60 0.14
CA LYS A 121 -8.02 -17.51 1.06
C LYS A 121 -7.47 -16.69 2.24
N GLU A 122 -6.76 -17.34 3.16
CA GLU A 122 -6.17 -16.65 4.33
C GLU A 122 -5.12 -15.60 3.93
N GLN A 123 -4.37 -15.87 2.86
CA GLN A 123 -3.25 -15.03 2.42
C GLN A 123 -3.65 -13.93 1.43
N TYR A 124 -4.72 -14.15 0.66
CA TYR A 124 -5.14 -13.23 -0.40
C TYR A 124 -6.65 -13.22 -0.59
N ALA A 125 -7.16 -12.12 -1.12
CA ALA A 125 -8.58 -11.93 -1.38
C ALA A 125 -8.80 -11.20 -2.71
N ALA A 126 -9.88 -11.54 -3.42
CA ALA A 126 -10.28 -10.82 -4.63
C ALA A 126 -11.70 -10.28 -4.53
N VAL A 127 -11.87 -9.04 -5.00
CA VAL A 127 -13.15 -8.33 -5.00
C VAL A 127 -13.44 -7.82 -6.40
N LEU A 128 -14.55 -8.26 -6.97
CA LEU A 128 -15.13 -7.75 -8.20
C LEU A 128 -15.95 -6.50 -7.91
N LYS A 129 -15.73 -5.44 -8.66
CA LYS A 129 -16.51 -4.20 -8.60
C LYS A 129 -17.09 -3.91 -9.98
N THR A 130 -18.40 -3.78 -10.06
CA THR A 130 -19.11 -3.50 -11.32
C THR A 130 -19.78 -2.13 -11.27
N TRP A 131 -19.60 -1.34 -12.32
CA TRP A 131 -20.23 -0.03 -12.50
C TRP A 131 -20.70 0.13 -13.96
N GLY A 132 -22.02 0.20 -14.17
CA GLY A 132 -22.59 0.15 -15.51
C GLY A 132 -22.22 -1.15 -16.22
N ASP A 133 -21.72 -1.04 -17.45
CA ASP A 133 -21.30 -2.17 -18.29
C ASP A 133 -19.83 -2.56 -18.11
N SER A 134 -19.13 -1.99 -17.11
CA SER A 134 -17.72 -2.27 -16.86
C SER A 134 -17.49 -2.91 -15.49
N SER A 135 -16.57 -3.86 -15.45
CA SER A 135 -16.13 -4.56 -14.26
C SER A 135 -14.64 -4.42 -14.05
N ILE A 136 -14.21 -4.41 -12.79
CA ILE A 136 -12.81 -4.46 -12.40
C ILE A 136 -12.65 -5.41 -11.23
N VAL A 137 -11.56 -6.17 -11.18
CA VAL A 137 -11.24 -7.02 -10.03
C VAL A 137 -10.04 -6.46 -9.31
N ILE A 138 -10.15 -6.37 -8.00
CA ILE A 138 -9.06 -5.96 -7.11
C ILE A 138 -8.62 -7.18 -6.33
N VAL A 139 -7.38 -7.60 -6.54
CA VAL A 139 -6.75 -8.74 -5.86
C VAL A 139 -5.77 -8.20 -4.83
N TYR A 140 -5.86 -8.69 -3.60
CA TYR A 140 -5.04 -8.30 -2.46
C TYR A 140 -4.17 -9.48 -2.05
N ASN A 141 -2.85 -9.32 -2.01
CA ASN A 141 -1.98 -10.17 -1.20
C ASN A 141 -1.78 -9.51 0.16
N ILE A 142 -2.36 -10.11 1.19
CA ILE A 142 -2.34 -9.59 2.57
C ILE A 142 -1.15 -10.20 3.34
N SER A 143 -0.58 -11.30 2.83
CA SER A 143 0.56 -11.96 3.46
C SER A 143 1.86 -11.15 3.31
N ASP A 144 2.82 -11.44 4.18
CA ASP A 144 4.18 -10.88 4.11
C ASP A 144 5.05 -11.59 3.04
N GLU A 145 4.54 -12.65 2.42
CA GLU A 145 5.25 -13.50 1.46
C GLU A 145 4.69 -13.32 0.05
N GLU A 146 5.46 -13.76 -0.95
CA GLU A 146 4.99 -13.80 -2.33
C GLU A 146 3.86 -14.84 -2.46
N ALA A 147 2.82 -14.49 -3.22
CA ALA A 147 1.68 -15.36 -3.47
C ALA A 147 1.48 -15.57 -4.97
N GLU A 148 1.32 -16.83 -5.36
CA GLU A 148 0.85 -17.23 -6.68
C GLU A 148 -0.66 -17.42 -6.65
N ILE A 149 -1.37 -16.69 -7.51
CA ILE A 149 -2.83 -16.68 -7.56
C ILE A 149 -3.27 -17.17 -8.93
N ASP A 150 -3.94 -18.32 -8.94
CA ASP A 150 -4.52 -18.93 -10.13
C ASP A 150 -5.85 -18.25 -10.49
N LEU A 151 -5.89 -17.55 -11.62
CA LEU A 151 -7.06 -16.81 -12.09
C LEU A 151 -8.18 -17.73 -12.62
N LYS A 152 -7.86 -18.98 -12.96
CA LYS A 152 -8.87 -19.95 -13.43
C LYS A 152 -9.89 -20.24 -12.36
N GLU A 153 -9.43 -20.36 -11.10
CA GLU A 153 -10.30 -20.61 -9.95
C GLU A 153 -11.39 -19.53 -9.84
N GLY A 154 -11.07 -18.29 -10.20
CA GLY A 154 -11.99 -17.16 -10.19
C GLY A 154 -12.73 -16.87 -11.50
N GLY A 155 -12.42 -17.58 -12.59
CA GLY A 155 -12.93 -17.27 -13.93
C GLY A 155 -12.46 -15.91 -14.47
N LEU A 156 -11.23 -15.51 -14.16
CA LEU A 156 -10.66 -14.19 -14.49
C LEU A 156 -9.55 -14.26 -15.55
N GLU A 157 -9.50 -15.35 -16.32
CA GLU A 157 -8.42 -15.62 -17.30
C GLU A 157 -8.33 -14.54 -18.39
N GLU A 158 -9.47 -13.98 -18.79
CA GLU A 158 -9.56 -12.98 -19.86
C GLU A 158 -9.21 -11.54 -19.42
N MET A 159 -9.11 -11.28 -18.11
CA MET A 159 -8.83 -9.93 -17.59
C MET A 159 -7.33 -9.64 -17.61
N GLU A 160 -6.93 -8.41 -17.91
CA GLU A 160 -5.53 -7.98 -17.95
C GLU A 160 -5.14 -7.11 -16.76
N ILE A 161 -3.84 -7.06 -16.44
CA ILE A 161 -3.34 -6.16 -15.38
C ILE A 161 -3.46 -4.72 -15.84
N ARG A 162 -4.38 -3.98 -15.22
CA ARG A 162 -4.59 -2.56 -15.49
C ARG A 162 -3.67 -1.66 -14.65
N GLY A 163 -3.25 -2.15 -13.49
CA GLY A 163 -2.31 -1.47 -12.60
C GLY A 163 -2.03 -2.27 -11.33
N SER A 164 -1.01 -1.85 -10.59
CA SER A 164 -0.58 -2.49 -9.35
C SER A 164 -0.16 -1.46 -8.30
N LEU A 165 -0.21 -1.87 -7.04
CA LEU A 165 0.31 -1.14 -5.90
C LEU A 165 1.23 -2.05 -5.09
N THR A 166 2.51 -1.71 -5.08
CA THR A 166 3.56 -2.40 -4.31
C THR A 166 4.29 -1.40 -3.43
N LEU A 167 4.78 -1.89 -2.29
CA LEU A 167 5.48 -1.07 -1.30
C LEU A 167 6.87 -0.66 -1.82
N ASN A 168 7.63 -1.61 -2.35
CA ASN A 168 9.03 -1.39 -2.73
C ASN A 168 9.26 -1.21 -4.24
N GLY A 169 8.19 -0.95 -5.00
CA GLY A 169 8.28 -0.79 -6.46
C GLY A 169 8.50 -2.10 -7.22
N GLU A 170 8.33 -3.24 -6.55
CA GLU A 170 8.32 -4.56 -7.19
C GLU A 170 7.21 -4.63 -8.24
N GLU A 171 7.47 -5.35 -9.33
CA GLU A 171 6.50 -5.56 -10.40
C GLU A 171 5.68 -6.83 -10.13
N ILE A 172 4.39 -6.76 -10.46
CA ILE A 172 3.51 -7.94 -10.39
C ILE A 172 3.63 -8.67 -11.72
N GLY A 173 4.16 -9.89 -11.67
CA GLY A 173 4.32 -10.74 -12.83
C GLY A 173 3.01 -11.45 -13.18
N ARG A 174 2.77 -11.63 -14.49
CA ARG A 174 1.70 -12.50 -14.98
C ARG A 174 2.25 -13.56 -15.92
N THR A 175 1.98 -14.81 -15.58
CA THR A 175 1.98 -15.94 -16.52
C THR A 175 0.54 -16.17 -16.98
N GLN A 176 0.29 -16.79 -18.14
CA GLN A 176 -1.04 -16.90 -18.80
C GLN A 176 -2.24 -16.86 -17.83
N ASP A 177 -2.22 -17.74 -16.83
CA ASP A 177 -3.33 -17.95 -15.91
C ASP A 177 -2.98 -17.67 -14.44
N VAL A 178 -1.73 -17.31 -14.13
CA VAL A 178 -1.24 -17.15 -12.76
C VAL A 178 -0.59 -15.78 -12.58
N ILE A 179 -0.99 -15.08 -11.53
CA ILE A 179 -0.37 -13.83 -11.10
C ILE A 179 0.57 -14.10 -9.93
N CYS A 180 1.80 -13.63 -10.06
CA CYS A 180 2.82 -13.63 -9.00
C CYS A 180 2.82 -12.25 -8.34
N MET A 181 2.36 -12.20 -7.07
CA MET A 181 2.18 -10.97 -6.30
C MET A 181 3.16 -10.93 -5.13
N PRO A 182 4.00 -9.88 -5.01
CA PRO A 182 4.81 -9.65 -3.82
C PRO A 182 3.96 -9.55 -2.55
N GLY A 183 4.57 -9.73 -1.38
CA GLY A 183 3.91 -9.53 -0.10
C GLY A 183 3.30 -8.14 0.02
N GLN A 184 2.15 -8.04 0.71
CA GLN A 184 1.46 -6.77 0.99
C GLN A 184 1.17 -5.93 -0.27
N SER A 185 0.80 -6.57 -1.37
CA SER A 185 0.56 -5.92 -2.67
C SER A 185 -0.90 -5.97 -3.12
N VAL A 186 -1.25 -5.08 -4.05
CA VAL A 186 -2.58 -5.03 -4.68
C VAL A 186 -2.43 -5.06 -6.19
N CYS A 187 -3.19 -5.93 -6.85
CA CYS A 187 -3.28 -6.02 -8.30
C CYS A 187 -4.68 -5.62 -8.75
N ILE A 188 -4.78 -4.87 -9.84
CA ILE A 188 -6.04 -4.43 -10.43
C ILE A 188 -6.14 -5.06 -11.82
N LEU A 189 -7.19 -5.85 -12.02
CA LEU A 189 -7.50 -6.55 -13.26
C LEU A 189 -8.72 -5.94 -13.93
N LYS A 190 -8.66 -5.74 -15.24
CA LYS A 190 -9.78 -5.25 -16.05
C LYS A 190 -9.94 -6.07 -17.32
#